data_AF-B4VXM3-F1
#
_entry.id   AF-B4VXM3-F1
#
_cell.length_a   1.000
_cell.length_b   1.000
_cell.length_c   1.000
_cell.angle_alpha   90.00
_cell.angle_beta   90.00
_cell.angle_gamma   90.00
#
_symmetry.space_group_name_H-M   'P 1'
#
loop_
_entity.id
_entity.type
_entity.pdbx_description
1 polymer ?
#
loop_
_entity_poly.entity_id
_entity_poly.type
_entity_poly.pdbx_seq_one_letter_code
_entity_poly.pdbx_strand_id
1 'polypeptide(L)'
;MKKSKATEAHRVATDIAALKTALKKQGYITRKRPKQAAWTITPLNHRGTGRKIEECYLLTYQPAPISAWILHPLHKTYSKLVNLSQT
;
A
#
# COMPACT_ATOMS: atom_id res chain seq x y z
N MET A 1 16.92 9.47 23.61
CA MET A 1 17.64 9.69 22.33
C MET A 1 16.61 9.98 21.24
N LYS A 2 16.56 11.21 20.69
CA LYS A 2 15.66 11.53 19.57
C LYS A 2 16.25 10.90 18.29
N LYS A 3 15.60 9.88 17.73
CA LYS A 3 16.00 9.38 16.40
C LYS A 3 15.73 10.49 15.39
N SER A 4 16.76 10.96 14.70
CA SER A 4 16.64 12.07 13.75
C SER A 4 15.80 11.68 12.54
N LYS A 5 14.97 12.61 12.04
CA LYS A 5 14.10 12.43 10.88
C LYS A 5 14.84 11.93 9.62
N ALA A 6 16.11 12.31 9.46
CA ALA A 6 16.98 11.86 8.37
C ALA A 6 17.29 10.35 8.45
N THR A 7 17.49 9.81 9.65
CA THR A 7 17.75 8.38 9.87
C THR A 7 16.49 7.55 9.59
N GLU A 8 15.31 8.07 9.93
CA GLU A 8 14.04 7.40 9.61
C GLU A 8 13.80 7.36 8.09
N ALA A 9 14.03 8.46 7.38
CA ALA A 9 13.90 8.52 5.93
C ALA A 9 14.82 7.51 5.22
N HIS A 10 16.07 7.37 5.68
CA HIS A 10 17.00 6.39 5.13
C HIS A 10 16.52 4.95 5.36
N ARG A 11 16.02 4.63 6.56
CA ARG A 11 15.46 3.31 6.86
C ARG A 11 14.26 2.98 5.98
N VAL A 12 13.32 3.92 5.82
CA VAL A 12 12.14 3.76 4.96
C VAL A 12 12.56 3.48 3.51
N ALA A 13 13.60 4.15 3.01
CA ALA A 13 14.11 3.94 1.66
C ALA A 13 14.73 2.53 1.48
N THR A 14 15.46 2.04 2.47
CA THR A 14 16.02 0.67 2.46
C THR A 14 14.91 -0.37 2.53
N ASP A 15 13.96 -0.20 3.44
CA ASP A 15 12.84 -1.14 3.63
C ASP A 15 11.99 -1.25 2.36
N ILE A 16 11.65 -0.12 1.72
CA ILE A 16 10.83 -0.16 0.49
C ILE A 16 11.58 -0.83 -0.67
N ALA A 17 12.91 -0.74 -0.74
CA ALA A 17 13.70 -1.42 -1.75
C ALA A 17 13.69 -2.95 -1.54
N ALA A 18 13.80 -3.40 -0.28
CA ALA A 18 13.69 -4.81 0.07
C ALA A 18 12.28 -5.35 -0.21
N LEU A 19 11.24 -4.63 0.22
CA LEU A 19 9.84 -5.00 0.00
C LEU A 19 9.50 -5.11 -1.49
N LYS A 20 9.95 -4.16 -2.32
CA LYS A 20 9.76 -4.23 -3.79
C LYS A 20 10.39 -5.48 -4.39
N THR A 21 11.58 -5.84 -3.94
CA THR A 21 12.29 -7.03 -4.42
C THR A 21 11.56 -8.31 -4.02
N ALA A 22 11.12 -8.41 -2.76
CA ALA A 22 10.36 -9.56 -2.26
C ALA A 22 9.02 -9.71 -2.99
N LEU A 23 8.26 -8.61 -3.14
CA LEU A 23 6.98 -8.59 -3.84
C LEU A 23 7.13 -8.99 -5.30
N LYS A 24 8.16 -8.51 -6.00
CA LYS A 24 8.44 -8.90 -7.38
C LYS A 24 8.70 -10.41 -7.52
N LYS A 25 9.47 -11.01 -6.59
CA LYS A 25 9.71 -12.47 -6.55
C LYS A 25 8.42 -13.27 -6.36
N GLN A 26 7.48 -12.72 -5.59
CA GLN A 26 6.17 -13.34 -5.34
C GLN A 26 5.13 -13.07 -6.45
N GLY A 27 5.52 -12.39 -7.54
CA GLY A 27 4.59 -12.08 -8.63
C GLY A 27 3.66 -10.90 -8.35
N TYR A 28 4.08 -9.95 -7.52
CA TYR A 28 3.38 -8.68 -7.31
C TYR A 28 4.14 -7.50 -7.94
N ILE A 29 3.40 -6.49 -8.35
CA ILE A 29 3.92 -5.21 -8.80
C ILE A 29 3.58 -4.11 -7.79
N THR A 30 4.53 -3.19 -7.57
CA THR A 30 4.36 -2.04 -6.69
C THR A 30 4.31 -0.74 -7.49
N ARG A 31 3.35 0.13 -7.23
CA ARG A 31 3.26 1.48 -7.82
C ARG A 31 3.24 2.54 -6.73
N LYS A 32 4.20 3.46 -6.74
CA LYS A 32 4.24 4.60 -5.81
C LYS A 32 3.07 5.55 -6.10
N ARG A 33 2.38 6.00 -5.05
CA ARG A 33 1.36 7.06 -5.15
C ARG A 33 2.04 8.43 -5.26
N PRO A 34 1.55 9.31 -6.14
CA PRO A 34 2.09 10.67 -6.21
C PRO A 34 1.84 11.40 -4.89
N LYS A 35 2.82 12.20 -4.44
CA LYS A 35 2.73 13.07 -3.26
C LYS A 35 2.49 12.37 -1.91
N GLN A 36 2.58 11.04 -1.84
CA GLN A 36 2.37 10.27 -0.60
C GLN A 36 3.44 9.19 -0.43
N ALA A 37 3.82 8.89 0.82
CA ALA A 37 4.63 7.72 1.17
C ALA A 37 3.76 6.45 1.20
N ALA A 38 3.10 6.18 0.07
CA ALA A 38 2.18 5.08 -0.10
C ALA A 38 2.43 4.36 -1.43
N TRP A 39 2.25 3.03 -1.45
CA TRP A 39 2.47 2.17 -2.60
C TRP A 39 1.27 1.25 -2.80
N THR A 40 0.73 1.23 -4.01
CA THR A 40 -0.25 0.22 -4.40
C THR A 40 0.48 -1.06 -4.77
N ILE A 41 0.06 -2.19 -4.19
CA ILE A 41 0.53 -3.53 -4.50
C ILE A 41 -0.57 -4.23 -5.29
N THR A 42 -0.23 -4.76 -6.46
CA THR A 42 -1.17 -5.47 -7.33
C THR A 42 -0.55 -6.79 -7.78
N PRO A 43 -1.26 -7.92 -7.76
CA PRO A 43 -0.70 -9.18 -8.27
C PRO A 43 -0.57 -9.13 -9.80
N LEU A 44 0.52 -9.67 -10.34
CA LEU A 44 0.85 -9.65 -11.77
C LEU A 44 -0.16 -10.47 -12.60
N ASN A 45 -0.75 -11.51 -12.00
CA ASN A 45 -1.71 -12.42 -12.65
C ASN A 45 -3.10 -11.81 -12.90
N HIS A 46 -3.38 -10.58 -12.45
CA HIS A 46 -4.64 -9.88 -12.75
C HIS A 46 -4.74 -9.29 -14.17
N ARG A 47 -3.67 -9.35 -14.98
CA ARG A 47 -3.67 -8.73 -16.32
C ARG A 47 -4.52 -9.45 -17.39
N GLY A 48 -5.17 -10.57 -17.08
CA GLY A 48 -5.95 -11.33 -18.05
C GLY A 48 -7.05 -12.23 -17.50
N THR A 49 -7.25 -12.27 -16.18
CA THR A 49 -8.40 -12.96 -15.59
C THR A 49 -9.27 -11.89 -14.97
N GLY A 50 -10.57 -11.87 -15.29
CA GLY A 50 -11.56 -10.96 -14.68
C GLY A 50 -11.73 -11.14 -13.16
N ARG A 51 -10.76 -11.74 -12.47
CA ARG A 51 -10.63 -11.75 -11.01
C ARG A 51 -10.34 -10.32 -10.57
N LYS A 52 -11.44 -9.66 -10.22
CA LYS A 52 -11.65 -8.59 -9.25
C LYS A 52 -10.39 -7.91 -8.68
N ILE A 53 -10.45 -6.57 -8.70
CA ILE A 53 -9.59 -5.59 -8.01
C ILE A 53 -9.51 -5.82 -6.47
N GLU A 54 -10.18 -6.85 -5.95
CA GLU A 54 -10.32 -7.19 -4.53
C GLU A 54 -9.00 -7.59 -3.84
N GLU A 55 -7.97 -7.98 -4.60
CA GLU A 55 -6.67 -8.41 -4.04
C GLU A 55 -5.57 -7.34 -4.13
N CYS A 56 -5.94 -6.09 -4.43
CA CYS A 56 -4.98 -4.98 -4.37
C CYS A 56 -4.77 -4.57 -2.90
N TYR A 57 -3.55 -4.14 -2.57
CA TYR A 57 -3.23 -3.62 -1.25
C TYR A 57 -2.63 -2.21 -1.34
N LEU A 58 -2.81 -1.41 -0.29
CA LEU A 58 -2.14 -0.15 -0.10
C LEU A 58 -1.14 -0.30 1.04
N LEU A 59 0.15 -0.19 0.72
CA LEU A 59 1.24 -0.18 1.68
C LEU A 59 1.54 1.28 2.06
N THR A 60 1.47 1.62 3.34
CA THR A 60 1.79 2.95 3.86
C THR A 60 2.86 2.84 4.95
N TYR A 61 3.72 3.86 5.06
CA TYR A 61 4.61 3.98 6.21
C TYR A 61 3.98 4.93 7.24
N GLN A 62 3.77 4.44 8.46
CA GLN A 62 3.38 5.27 9.58
C GLN A 62 4.63 5.76 10.31
N PRO A 63 4.88 7.08 10.36
CA PRO A 63 6.02 7.64 11.09
C PRO A 63 5.85 7.46 12.61
N ALA A 64 6.81 7.97 13.39
CA ALA A 64 6.74 7.95 14.86
C ALA A 64 5.36 8.40 15.40
N PRO A 65 4.85 7.77 16.48
CA PRO A 65 5.54 6.82 17.36
C PRO A 65 5.57 5.36 16.86
N ILE A 66 4.83 5.04 15.80
CA ILE A 66 4.66 3.66 15.34
C ILE A 66 5.87 3.21 14.51
N SER A 67 6.38 4.09 13.62
CA SER A 67 7.57 3.85 12.78
C SER A 67 7.54 2.50 12.04
N ALA A 68 6.38 2.11 11.51
CA ALA A 68 6.15 0.79 10.90
C ALA A 68 5.43 0.87 9.54
N TRP A 69 5.56 -0.20 8.76
CA TRP A 69 4.83 -0.41 7.52
C TRP A 69 3.47 -1.04 7.78
N ILE A 70 2.42 -0.45 7.22
CA ILE A 70 1.04 -0.93 7.33
C ILE A 70 0.52 -1.32 5.97
N LEU A 71 -0.09 -2.50 5.89
CA LEU A 71 -0.74 -3.01 4.69
C LEU A 71 -2.26 -2.91 4.85
N HIS A 72 -2.90 -2.16 3.97
CA HIS A 72 -4.36 -2.01 3.94
C HIS A 72 -4.92 -2.78 2.74
N PRO A 73 -6.00 -3.56 2.90
CA PRO A 73 -6.72 -4.10 1.76
C PRO A 73 -7.35 -2.95 0.97
N LEU A 74 -7.09 -2.89 -0.34
CA LEU A 74 -7.71 -1.93 -1.25
C LEU A 74 -9.02 -2.52 -1.76
N HIS A 75 -9.99 -2.72 -0.86
CA HIS A 75 -11.32 -3.15 -1.26
C HIS A 75 -12.02 -1.97 -1.95
N LYS A 76 -12.23 -2.06 -3.27
CA LYS A 76 -13.29 -1.28 -3.90
C LYS A 76 -14.61 -1.97 -3.58
N THR A 77 -15.15 -1.74 -2.38
CA THR A 77 -16.60 -1.79 -2.28
C THR A 77 -17.06 -0.68 -3.20
N TYR A 78 -17.74 -1.02 -4.29
CA TYR A 78 -18.65 -0.06 -4.88
C TYR A 78 -19.62 0.30 -3.75
N SER A 79 -19.40 1.41 -3.06
CA SER A 79 -20.45 2.12 -2.36
C SER A 79 -21.37 2.71 -3.44
N LYS A 80 -22.10 1.81 -4.12
CA LYS A 80 -23.33 2.15 -4.81
C LYS A 80 -24.33 2.40 -3.69
N LEU A 81 -24.50 3.69 -3.39
CA LEU A 81 -25.69 4.30 -2.79
C LEU A 81 -26.45 3.43 -1.77
N VAL A 82 -26.23 3.71 -0.49
CA VAL A 82 -27.33 3.82 0.48
C VAL A 82 -27.13 5.13 1.23
N ASN A 83 -27.34 6.23 0.51
CA ASN A 83 -27.99 7.37 1.14
C ASN A 83 -29.47 7.00 1.11
N LEU A 84 -29.91 6.21 2.11
CA LEU A 84 -31.31 6.04 2.39
C LEU A 84 -31.80 7.38 2.91
N SER A 85 -32.37 8.14 1.98
CA SER A 85 -33.32 9.22 2.27
C SER A 85 -34.53 8.61 2.98
N GLN A 86 -34.44 8.37 4.29
CA GLN A 86 -35.57 8.11 5.19
C GLN A 86 -35.07 8.57 6.58
N THR A 87 -35.64 9.56 7.26
CA THR A 87 -36.97 10.20 7.22
C THR A 87 -36.84 11.54 7.91
#